data_AF-A0A658KE90-F1
#
_entry.id   AF-A0A658KE90-F1
#
_cell.length_a   1.000
_cell.length_b   1.000
_cell.length_c   1.000
_cell.angle_alpha   90.00
_cell.angle_beta   90.00
_cell.angle_gamma   90.00
#
_symmetry.space_group_name_H-M   'P 1'
#
loop_
_entity.id
_entity.type
_entity.pdbx_description
1 polymer ?
#
loop_
_entity_poly.entity_id
_entity_poly.type
_entity_poly.pdbx_seq_one_letter_code
_entity_poly.pdbx_strand_id
1 'polypeptide(L)'
;MRLVSHPTDQSCKFEYPRSACPDAHFGDNNSEACQMSASLAFVFPGQGSQSLGMLAEQGAQHPLILDTFEQASEALGYDLWALTQSGPVELLNQTDKTQPAILTASIALWHVWLAEGGAVPAFVAGHSLGEYSALVAAQSLSLADAVKLVERRGQLMQEAVP
;
A
#
# COMPACT_ATOMS: atom_id res chain seq x y z
N MET A 1 -42.19 30.27 -6.91
CA MET A 1 -41.50 30.17 -8.21
C MET A 1 -40.13 30.85 -8.09
N ARG A 2 -39.10 30.06 -7.79
CA ARG A 2 -37.68 30.34 -8.08
C ARG A 2 -36.97 28.99 -8.03
N LEU A 3 -36.72 28.44 -9.22
CA LEU A 3 -35.77 27.37 -9.51
C LEU A 3 -34.39 28.00 -9.67
N VAL A 4 -33.37 27.52 -8.96
CA VAL A 4 -31.94 27.30 -9.32
C VAL A 4 -31.28 26.80 -8.02
N SER A 5 -30.41 25.79 -7.89
CA SER A 5 -29.82 24.73 -8.72
C SER A 5 -29.02 23.84 -7.75
N HIS A 6 -29.00 22.52 -7.93
CA HIS A 6 -27.99 21.62 -7.33
C HIS A 6 -26.63 21.82 -8.03
N PRO A 7 -25.49 21.43 -7.41
CA PRO A 7 -25.06 20.03 -7.48
C PRO A 7 -24.59 19.45 -6.14
N THR A 8 -25.12 18.28 -5.84
CA THR A 8 -24.50 17.20 -5.08
C THR A 8 -23.41 16.54 -5.94
N ASP A 9 -22.13 16.70 -5.59
CA ASP A 9 -21.08 15.70 -5.85
C ASP A 9 -19.80 16.14 -5.12
N GLN A 10 -19.43 15.45 -4.04
CA GLN A 10 -18.13 15.62 -3.40
C GLN A 10 -17.50 14.24 -3.23
N SER A 11 -17.22 13.59 -4.37
CA SER A 11 -16.17 12.58 -4.42
C SER A 11 -14.84 13.25 -4.05
N CYS A 12 -14.30 12.96 -2.86
CA CYS A 12 -12.91 13.28 -2.52
C CYS A 12 -11.99 12.45 -3.42
N LYS A 13 -11.66 12.98 -4.60
CA LYS A 13 -10.60 12.42 -5.43
C LYS A 13 -9.27 12.94 -4.90
N PHE A 14 -8.52 12.07 -4.24
CA PHE A 14 -7.14 12.31 -3.87
C PHE A 14 -6.32 12.37 -5.17
N GLU A 15 -5.85 13.55 -5.54
CA GLU A 15 -5.16 13.78 -6.81
C GLU A 15 -3.66 13.90 -6.57
N TYR A 16 -2.89 12.94 -7.07
CA TYR A 16 -1.43 12.93 -6.96
C TYR A 16 -0.80 13.85 -8.03
N PRO A 17 0.26 14.61 -7.68
CA PRO A 17 0.96 15.44 -8.65
C PRO A 17 1.70 14.56 -9.66
N ARG A 18 1.41 14.76 -10.96
CA ARG A 18 2.19 14.15 -12.06
C ARG A 18 3.62 14.66 -12.02
N SER A 19 4.60 13.77 -11.96
CA SER A 19 6.01 14.11 -12.13
C SER A 19 6.29 14.53 -13.57
N ALA A 20 6.80 15.74 -13.75
CA ALA A 20 7.33 16.21 -15.03
C ALA A 20 8.81 15.80 -15.12
N CYS A 21 9.16 14.90 -16.04
CA CYS A 21 10.55 14.71 -16.46
C CYS A 21 10.89 15.76 -17.52
N PRO A 22 11.90 16.64 -17.32
CA PRO A 22 12.39 17.49 -18.40
C PRO A 22 13.36 16.71 -19.30
N ASP A 23 13.22 16.89 -20.61
CA ASP A 23 14.13 16.37 -21.63
C ASP A 23 15.55 16.90 -21.42
N ALA A 24 16.52 15.99 -21.29
CA ALA A 24 17.92 16.34 -21.07
C ALA A 24 18.61 16.74 -22.39
N HIS A 25 18.85 18.04 -22.58
CA HIS A 25 19.80 18.53 -23.58
C HIS A 25 21.24 18.45 -23.04
N PHE A 26 22.10 17.74 -23.78
CA PHE A 26 23.50 17.52 -23.44
C PHE A 26 24.36 18.69 -23.91
N GLY A 27 24.86 19.48 -22.95
CA GLY A 27 25.95 20.44 -23.19
C GLY A 27 25.78 21.76 -22.44
N ASP A 28 26.23 21.82 -21.20
CA ASP A 28 26.82 23.03 -20.62
C ASP A 28 27.75 22.67 -19.46
N ASN A 29 29.01 23.11 -19.58
CA ASN A 29 30.06 22.96 -18.58
C ASN A 29 29.96 24.09 -17.56
N ASN A 30 29.17 23.90 -16.51
CA ASN A 30 29.30 24.66 -15.26
C ASN A 30 29.16 23.68 -14.10
N SER A 31 30.27 23.44 -13.41
CA SER A 31 30.36 22.61 -12.22
C SER A 31 29.83 23.36 -10.99
N GLU A 32 28.58 23.81 -11.04
CA GLU A 32 27.79 23.91 -9.83
C GLU A 32 27.39 22.48 -9.51
N ALA A 33 27.92 21.95 -8.41
CA ALA A 33 27.55 20.64 -7.91
C ALA A 33 26.02 20.54 -7.95
N CYS A 34 25.50 19.73 -8.87
CA CYS A 34 24.12 19.32 -8.87
C CYS A 34 23.96 18.58 -7.55
N GLN A 35 23.52 19.32 -6.54
CA GLN A 35 23.12 18.77 -5.27
C GLN A 35 21.87 17.98 -5.62
N MET A 36 22.11 16.74 -6.04
CA MET A 36 21.11 15.71 -6.20
C MET A 36 20.43 15.64 -4.84
N SER A 37 19.35 16.39 -4.68
CA SER A 37 18.44 16.25 -3.55
C SER A 37 18.14 14.76 -3.51
N ALA A 38 18.58 14.08 -2.46
CA ALA A 38 18.42 12.64 -2.36
C ALA A 38 16.95 12.31 -2.65
N SER A 39 16.71 11.61 -3.77
CA SER A 39 15.36 11.23 -4.16
C SER A 39 14.88 10.16 -3.20
N LEU A 40 13.87 10.49 -2.40
CA LEU A 40 13.28 9.53 -1.46
C LEU A 40 12.68 8.36 -2.24
N ALA A 41 12.98 7.14 -1.81
CA ALA A 41 12.38 5.91 -2.32
C ALA A 41 11.75 5.12 -1.18
N PHE A 42 10.57 4.55 -1.43
CA PHE A 42 9.88 3.67 -0.48
C PHE A 42 9.99 2.22 -0.95
N VAL A 43 10.45 1.31 -0.09
CA VAL A 43 10.61 -0.11 -0.44
C VAL A 43 9.76 -0.96 0.47
N PHE A 44 8.84 -1.73 -0.11
CA PHE A 44 7.90 -2.58 0.62
C PHE A 44 8.46 -3.99 0.82
N PRO A 45 8.35 -4.57 2.03
CA PRO A 45 8.88 -5.89 2.34
C PRO A 45 8.06 -7.00 1.68
N GLY A 46 8.71 -8.16 1.51
CA GLY A 46 8.05 -9.38 1.09
C GLY A 46 7.55 -10.25 2.25
N GLN A 47 7.19 -11.48 1.92
CA GLN A 47 6.82 -12.53 2.88
C GLN A 47 7.95 -12.82 3.87
N GLY A 48 7.60 -13.15 5.12
CA GLY A 48 8.52 -13.43 6.22
C GLY A 48 8.57 -12.33 7.29
N SER A 49 7.95 -11.19 7.02
CA SER A 49 7.83 -10.06 7.95
C SER A 49 6.55 -10.07 8.80
N GLN A 50 5.64 -11.03 8.56
CA GLN A 50 4.41 -11.15 9.33
C GLN A 50 4.68 -11.57 10.78
N SER A 51 3.92 -11.00 11.71
CA SER A 51 3.92 -11.41 13.12
C SER A 51 2.54 -11.24 13.72
N LEU A 52 2.21 -12.09 14.71
CA LEU A 52 0.97 -11.94 15.47
C LEU A 52 1.03 -10.64 16.28
N GLY A 53 -0.05 -9.85 16.25
CA GLY A 53 -0.13 -8.55 16.88
C GLY A 53 0.60 -7.43 16.12
N MET A 54 1.01 -7.67 14.86
CA MET A 54 1.61 -6.61 14.06
C MET A 54 0.68 -5.39 13.97
N LEU A 55 1.27 -4.20 14.01
CA LEU A 55 0.54 -2.92 13.99
C LEU A 55 -0.45 -2.69 15.14
N ALA A 56 -0.47 -3.48 16.22
CA ALA A 56 -1.42 -3.30 17.32
C ALA A 56 -1.35 -1.89 17.95
N GLU A 57 -0.13 -1.42 18.24
CA GLU A 57 0.09 -0.09 18.82
C GLU A 57 -0.31 1.01 17.83
N GLN A 58 0.12 0.88 16.57
CA GLN A 58 -0.16 1.86 15.53
C GLN A 58 -1.67 1.91 15.23
N GLY A 59 -2.36 0.77 15.21
CA GLY A 59 -3.81 0.70 15.00
C GLY A 59 -4.62 1.33 16.14
N ALA A 60 -4.08 1.38 17.36
CA ALA A 60 -4.69 2.12 18.46
C ALA A 60 -4.50 3.65 18.34
N GLN A 61 -3.46 4.09 17.60
CA GLN A 61 -3.11 5.51 17.44
C GLN A 61 -3.67 6.10 16.13
N HIS A 62 -3.80 5.29 15.07
CA HIS A 62 -4.14 5.73 13.72
C HIS A 62 -5.34 4.93 13.17
N PRO A 63 -6.56 5.51 13.19
CA PRO A 63 -7.77 4.85 12.66
C PRO A 63 -7.63 4.37 11.21
N LEU A 64 -6.85 5.08 10.38
CA LEU A 64 -6.56 4.70 8.99
C LEU A 64 -6.01 3.28 8.83
N ILE A 65 -5.32 2.75 9.85
CA ILE A 65 -4.84 1.37 9.82
C ILE A 65 -6.04 0.42 9.88
N LEU A 66 -6.96 0.62 10.82
CA LEU A 66 -8.16 -0.20 10.95
C LEU A 66 -9.04 -0.08 9.70
N ASP A 67 -9.22 1.13 9.17
CA ASP A 67 -9.99 1.37 7.93
C ASP A 67 -9.40 0.61 6.73
N THR A 68 -8.06 0.60 6.61
CA THR A 68 -7.35 -0.11 5.55
C THR A 68 -7.53 -1.63 5.68
N PHE A 69 -7.50 -2.15 6.92
CA PHE A 69 -7.77 -3.56 7.19
C PHE A 69 -9.24 -3.94 6.99
N GLU A 70 -10.18 -3.05 7.29
CA GLU A 70 -11.60 -3.26 7.03
C GLU A 70 -11.85 -3.38 5.53
N GLN A 71 -11.31 -2.46 4.72
CA GLN A 71 -11.39 -2.53 3.25
C GLN A 71 -10.82 -3.84 2.69
N ALA A 72 -9.67 -4.29 3.21
CA ALA A 72 -9.08 -5.56 2.82
C ALA A 72 -9.97 -6.75 3.23
N SER A 73 -10.52 -6.72 4.45
CA SER A 73 -11.39 -7.76 4.99
C SER A 73 -12.68 -7.90 4.18
N GLU A 74 -13.31 -6.78 3.80
CA GLU A 74 -14.47 -6.75 2.92
C GLU A 74 -14.18 -7.41 1.56
N ALA A 75 -13.02 -7.10 0.98
CA ALA A 75 -12.61 -7.67 -0.30
C ALA A 75 -12.35 -9.19 -0.21
N LEU A 76 -11.78 -9.65 0.90
CA LEU A 76 -11.41 -11.05 1.13
C LEU A 76 -12.57 -11.92 1.64
N GLY A 77 -13.59 -11.31 2.25
CA GLY A 77 -14.72 -12.02 2.84
C GLY A 77 -14.42 -12.67 4.20
N TYR A 78 -13.32 -12.28 4.86
CA TYR A 78 -12.99 -12.68 6.22
C TYR A 78 -12.27 -11.55 6.95
N ASP A 79 -12.33 -11.55 8.29
CA ASP A 79 -11.69 -10.52 9.12
C ASP A 79 -10.16 -10.71 9.15
N LEU A 80 -9.48 -9.92 8.33
CA LEU A 80 -8.02 -9.95 8.21
C LEU A 80 -7.36 -9.33 9.44
N TRP A 81 -7.96 -8.32 10.07
CA TRP A 81 -7.42 -7.72 11.29
C TRP A 81 -7.46 -8.71 12.45
N ALA A 82 -8.61 -9.35 12.69
CA ALA A 82 -8.72 -10.36 13.74
C ALA A 82 -7.71 -11.49 13.54
N LEU A 83 -7.48 -11.91 12.29
CA LEU A 83 -6.46 -12.91 11.95
C LEU A 83 -5.05 -12.46 12.35
N THR A 84 -4.67 -11.21 12.08
CA THR A 84 -3.32 -10.71 12.41
C THR A 84 -3.15 -10.39 13.88
N GLN A 85 -4.23 -10.06 14.61
CA GLN A 85 -4.14 -9.71 16.03
C GLN A 85 -4.25 -10.92 16.96
N SER A 86 -5.13 -11.86 16.64
CA SER A 86 -5.53 -12.93 17.57
C SER A 86 -5.78 -14.28 16.90
N GLY A 87 -5.59 -14.38 15.59
CA GLY A 87 -5.78 -15.64 14.87
C GLY A 87 -4.71 -16.68 15.21
N PRO A 88 -4.95 -17.96 14.85
CA PRO A 88 -3.94 -19.01 14.98
C PRO A 88 -2.69 -18.63 14.17
N VAL A 89 -1.50 -18.71 14.79
CA VAL A 89 -0.23 -18.36 14.14
C VAL A 89 0.00 -19.24 12.91
N GLU A 90 -0.41 -20.50 12.97
CA GLU A 90 -0.33 -21.46 11.87
C GLU A 90 -1.16 -21.00 10.67
N LEU A 91 -2.36 -20.44 10.92
CA LEU A 91 -3.23 -19.91 9.88
C LEU A 91 -2.65 -18.62 9.29
N LEU A 92 -2.15 -17.70 10.11
CA LEU A 92 -1.47 -16.49 9.64
C LEU A 92 -0.24 -16.82 8.78
N ASN A 93 0.46 -17.93 9.09
CA ASN A 93 1.63 -18.40 8.35
C ASN A 93 1.31 -19.18 7.07
N GLN A 94 0.03 -19.47 6.79
CA GLN A 94 -0.35 -20.00 5.48
C GLN A 94 -0.12 -18.92 4.43
N THR A 95 0.63 -19.24 3.37
CA THR A 95 1.03 -18.31 2.32
C THR A 95 -0.13 -17.47 1.74
N ASP A 96 -1.30 -18.07 1.53
CA ASP A 96 -2.53 -17.40 1.07
C ASP A 96 -3.08 -16.38 2.07
N LYS A 97 -2.79 -16.52 3.37
CA LYS A 97 -3.17 -15.57 4.43
C LYS A 97 -2.08 -14.57 4.76
N THR A 98 -0.82 -15.01 4.77
CA THR A 98 0.34 -14.16 5.01
C THR A 98 0.45 -13.04 3.97
N GLN A 99 0.23 -13.36 2.69
CA GLN A 99 0.39 -12.40 1.61
C GLN A 99 -0.55 -11.19 1.69
N PRO A 100 -1.88 -11.36 1.82
CA PRO A 100 -2.79 -10.22 2.00
C PRO A 100 -2.54 -9.48 3.31
N ALA A 101 -2.11 -10.16 4.38
CA ALA A 101 -1.79 -9.52 5.66
C ALA A 101 -0.62 -8.53 5.53
N ILE A 102 0.50 -8.95 4.94
CA ILE A 102 1.69 -8.09 4.78
C ILE A 102 1.40 -6.94 3.80
N LEU A 103 0.67 -7.21 2.72
CA LEU A 103 0.26 -6.17 1.77
C LEU A 103 -0.58 -5.10 2.48
N THR A 104 -1.61 -5.53 3.21
CA THR A 104 -2.52 -4.61 3.93
C THR A 104 -1.77 -3.80 4.98
N ALA A 105 -0.89 -4.44 5.77
CA ALA A 105 -0.05 -3.74 6.74
C ALA A 105 0.86 -2.69 6.09
N SER A 106 1.47 -3.04 4.95
CA SER A 106 2.33 -2.14 4.17
C SER A 106 1.56 -0.91 3.67
N ILE A 107 0.35 -1.11 3.16
CA ILE A 107 -0.50 -0.04 2.63
C ILE A 107 -1.11 0.81 3.75
N ALA A 108 -1.44 0.20 4.88
CA ALA A 108 -1.91 0.92 6.06
C ALA A 108 -0.86 1.93 6.56
N LEU A 109 0.40 1.50 6.68
CA LEU A 109 1.51 2.38 7.06
C LEU A 109 1.79 3.44 5.99
N TRP A 110 1.66 3.10 4.70
CA TRP A 110 1.77 4.05 3.60
C TRP A 110 0.70 5.15 3.68
N HIS A 111 -0.56 4.79 3.96
CA HIS A 111 -1.64 5.77 4.16
C HIS A 111 -1.37 6.68 5.36
N VAL A 112 -0.88 6.13 6.47
CA VAL A 112 -0.48 6.94 7.65
C VAL A 112 0.64 7.91 7.29
N TRP A 113 1.70 7.45 6.62
CA TRP A 113 2.82 8.31 6.19
C TRP A 113 2.34 9.53 5.39
N LEU A 114 1.45 9.31 4.43
CA LEU A 114 0.88 10.39 3.62
C LEU A 114 -0.02 11.33 4.43
N ALA A 115 -0.86 10.77 5.31
CA ALA A 115 -1.77 11.54 6.15
C ALA A 115 -1.02 12.46 7.13
N GLU A 116 0.17 12.05 7.57
CA GLU A 116 1.05 12.86 8.42
C GLU A 116 1.86 13.91 7.66
N GLY A 117 1.68 14.02 6.34
CA GLY A 117 2.41 14.97 5.51
C GLY A 117 3.83 14.52 5.18
N GLY A 118 4.09 13.21 5.23
CA GLY A 118 5.35 12.62 4.79
C GLY A 118 5.68 12.97 3.34
N ALA A 119 6.98 13.10 3.04
CA ALA A 119 7.43 13.43 1.69
C ALA A 119 6.98 12.36 0.70
N VAL A 120 6.50 12.81 -0.47
CA VAL A 120 6.12 11.90 -1.56
C VAL A 120 7.42 11.35 -2.19
N PRO A 121 7.66 10.03 -2.14
CA PRO A 121 8.84 9.43 -2.74
C PRO A 121 8.80 9.56 -4.27
N ALA A 122 9.97 9.75 -4.88
CA ALA A 122 10.10 9.73 -6.34
C ALA A 122 9.95 8.31 -6.91
N PHE A 123 10.23 7.29 -6.09
CA PHE A 123 10.19 5.89 -6.49
C PHE A 123 9.55 5.02 -5.40
N VAL A 124 8.80 4.01 -5.83
CA VAL A 124 8.35 2.91 -4.98
C VAL A 124 8.78 1.59 -5.59
N ALA A 125 9.17 0.64 -4.74
CA ALA A 125 9.56 -0.70 -5.15
C ALA A 125 9.16 -1.69 -4.06
N GLY A 126 9.23 -2.99 -4.36
CA GLY A 126 9.02 -3.99 -3.32
C GLY A 126 9.65 -5.32 -3.64
N HIS A 127 9.97 -6.08 -2.59
CA HIS A 127 10.65 -7.35 -2.74
C HIS A 127 9.62 -8.49 -2.81
N SER A 128 9.55 -9.20 -3.94
CA SER A 128 8.64 -10.33 -4.15
C SER A 128 7.18 -9.91 -3.91
N LEU A 129 6.53 -10.39 -2.85
CA LEU A 129 5.18 -9.92 -2.45
C LEU A 129 5.09 -8.39 -2.31
N GLY A 130 6.15 -7.74 -1.84
CA GLY A 130 6.15 -6.29 -1.65
C GLY A 130 5.93 -5.51 -2.95
N GLU A 131 6.19 -6.10 -4.11
CA GLU A 131 5.94 -5.46 -5.41
C GLU A 131 4.44 -5.13 -5.57
N TYR A 132 3.54 -5.96 -5.05
CA TYR A 132 2.09 -5.69 -5.07
C TYR A 132 1.73 -4.50 -4.18
N SER A 133 2.38 -4.36 -3.01
CA SER A 133 2.25 -3.16 -2.18
C SER A 133 2.75 -1.92 -2.92
N ALA A 134 3.88 -2.01 -3.64
CA ALA A 134 4.38 -0.91 -4.45
C ALA A 134 3.40 -0.50 -5.56
N LEU A 135 2.76 -1.48 -6.22
CA LEU A 135 1.73 -1.22 -7.24
C LEU A 135 0.49 -0.53 -6.67
N VAL A 136 0.07 -0.88 -5.46
CA VAL A 136 -1.05 -0.19 -4.78
C VAL A 136 -0.65 1.22 -4.35
N ALA A 137 0.56 1.40 -3.77
CA ALA A 137 1.07 2.72 -3.40
C ALA A 137 1.23 3.65 -4.62
N ALA A 138 1.58 3.10 -5.79
CA ALA A 138 1.63 3.79 -7.07
C ALA A 138 0.25 4.00 -7.74
N GLN A 139 -0.84 3.52 -7.12
CA GLN A 139 -2.22 3.55 -7.65
C GLN A 139 -2.42 2.79 -8.96
N SER A 140 -1.51 1.89 -9.31
CA SER A 140 -1.65 0.98 -10.46
C SER A 140 -2.63 -0.16 -10.18
N LEU A 141 -2.83 -0.51 -8.91
CA LEU A 141 -3.81 -1.48 -8.43
C LEU A 141 -4.62 -0.89 -7.27
N SER A 142 -5.90 -1.25 -7.18
CA SER A 142 -6.68 -0.97 -5.97
C SER A 142 -6.26 -1.94 -4.85
N LEU A 143 -6.40 -1.53 -3.59
CA LEU A 143 -6.15 -2.42 -2.46
C LEU A 143 -7.03 -3.68 -2.53
N ALA A 144 -8.32 -3.50 -2.83
CA ALA A 144 -9.29 -4.58 -2.91
C ALA A 144 -8.94 -5.65 -3.97
N ASP A 145 -8.46 -5.22 -5.15
CA ASP A 145 -8.01 -6.16 -6.18
C ASP A 145 -6.68 -6.80 -5.81
N ALA A 146 -5.76 -6.02 -5.21
CA ALA A 146 -4.45 -6.51 -4.84
C ALA A 146 -4.51 -7.59 -3.75
N VAL A 147 -5.33 -7.44 -2.71
CA VAL A 147 -5.47 -8.45 -1.65
C VAL A 147 -6.03 -9.77 -2.19
N LYS A 148 -7.02 -9.72 -3.09
CA LYS A 148 -7.56 -10.90 -3.78
C LYS A 148 -6.52 -11.57 -4.67
N LEU A 149 -5.76 -10.75 -5.41
CA LEU A 149 -4.71 -11.23 -6.29
C LEU A 149 -3.60 -11.96 -5.52
N VAL A 150 -3.13 -11.39 -4.40
CA VAL A 150 -2.06 -12.01 -3.61
C VAL A 150 -2.54 -13.19 -2.76
N GLU A 151 -3.81 -13.21 -2.33
CA GLU A 151 -4.41 -14.42 -1.76
C GLU A 151 -4.39 -15.55 -2.81
N ARG A 152 -4.87 -15.29 -4.03
CA ARG A 152 -4.85 -16.28 -5.11
C ARG A 152 -3.43 -16.72 -5.47
N ARG A 153 -2.47 -15.78 -5.48
CA ARG A 153 -1.05 -16.10 -5.65
C ARG A 153 -0.56 -17.06 -4.57
N GLY A 154 -0.93 -16.84 -3.31
CA GLY A 154 -0.53 -17.70 -2.20
C GLY A 154 -1.13 -19.11 -2.29
N GLN A 155 -2.39 -19.23 -2.71
CA GLN A 155 -3.04 -20.52 -2.97
C GLN A 155 -2.31 -21.30 -4.07
N LEU A 156 -2.05 -20.65 -5.21
CA LEU A 156 -1.34 -21.27 -6.33
C LEU A 156 0.09 -21.70 -5.96
N MET A 157 0.77 -20.95 -5.09
CA MET A 157 2.09 -21.33 -4.57
C MET A 157 2.03 -22.58 -3.70
N GLN A 158 0.98 -22.75 -2.89
CA GLN A 158 0.78 -23.95 -2.08
C GLN A 158 0.44 -25.15 -2.97
N GLU A 159 -0.43 -24.96 -3.98
CA GLU A 159 -0.82 -26.01 -4.95
C GLU A 159 0.37 -26.50 -5.81
N ALA A 160 1.38 -25.66 -6.02
CA ALA A 160 2.53 -25.97 -6.88
C ALA A 160 3.61 -26.85 -6.21
N VAL A 161 3.51 -27.13 -4.91
CA VAL A 161 4.45 -27.99 -4.19
C VAL A 161 3.82 -29.38 -4.00
N PRO A 162 4.39 -30.46 -4.58
CA PRO A 162 3.88 -31.83 -4.48
C PRO A 162 3.86 -32.42 -3.07
#